data_AF-A0A5C4QBY0-F1
#
_entry.id   AF-A0A5C4QBY0-F1
#
_cell.length_a   1.000
_cell.length_b   1.000
_cell.length_c   1.000
_cell.angle_alpha   90.00
_cell.angle_beta   90.00
_cell.angle_gamma   90.00
#
_symmetry.space_group_name_H-M   'P 1'
#
loop_
_entity.id
_entity.type
_entity.pdbx_description
1 polymer ?
#
loop_
_entity_poly.entity_id
_entity_poly.type
_entity_poly.pdbx_seq_one_letter_code
_entity_poly.pdbx_strand_id
1 'polypeptide(L)'
;MAKLLYSATASLDGYIAGPGGDMSWLTQHLAIDNPTADRVLANVGAILAGNRTFGGDDPNRGTDSEGAFGGRYHGPVVVLTHQPPAQPLAGVTFAGDLHSAVEQAKEAAGDKYVNVLGADVAKQCLRAGLLDEILIFFAPVLLGDGVRMFDDPGGDQVRLAPIPGETAHWYRVVA
;
A
#
# COMPACT_ATOMS: atom_id res chain seq x y z
N MET A 1 -16.55 10.02 -4.15
CA MET A 1 -15.12 10.21 -4.53
C MET A 1 -14.31 9.23 -3.73
N ALA A 2 -13.52 8.39 -4.41
CA ALA A 2 -12.67 7.39 -3.79
C ALA A 2 -11.76 7.98 -2.71
N LYS A 3 -11.69 7.29 -1.57
CA LYS A 3 -10.74 7.56 -0.49
C LYS A 3 -9.40 6.87 -0.78
N LEU A 4 -8.30 7.46 -0.33
CA LEU A 4 -6.97 6.86 -0.36
C LEU A 4 -6.68 6.17 0.98
N LEU A 5 -6.43 4.87 0.91
CA LEU A 5 -6.07 4.03 2.04
C LEU A 5 -4.62 3.56 1.87
N TYR A 6 -3.72 3.90 2.79
CA TYR A 6 -2.43 3.22 2.89
C TYR A 6 -2.60 1.97 3.75
N SER A 7 -2.52 0.79 3.12
CA SER A 7 -2.55 -0.49 3.82
C SER A 7 -1.23 -1.23 3.72
N ALA A 8 -0.71 -1.76 4.82
CA ALA A 8 0.47 -2.63 4.79
C ALA A 8 0.47 -3.64 5.94
N THR A 9 1.20 -4.74 5.74
CA THR A 9 1.69 -5.56 6.86
C THR A 9 3.07 -5.06 7.23
N ALA A 10 3.32 -4.87 8.52
CA ALA A 10 4.59 -4.45 9.08
C ALA A 10 5.06 -5.43 10.16
N SER A 11 6.37 -5.57 10.31
CA SER A 11 6.96 -6.13 11.53
C SER A 11 6.65 -5.24 12.75
N LEU A 12 6.78 -5.78 13.96
CA LEU A 12 6.45 -5.05 15.20
C LEU A 12 7.35 -3.82 15.44
N ASP A 13 8.57 -3.83 14.88
CA ASP A 13 9.49 -2.68 14.84
C ASP A 13 9.28 -1.75 13.63
N GLY A 14 8.23 -1.96 12.84
CA GLY A 14 7.71 -1.00 11.87
C GLY A 14 8.29 -1.11 10.46
N TYR A 15 8.75 -2.28 10.03
CA TYR A 15 9.27 -2.51 8.67
C TYR A 15 8.26 -3.27 7.80
N ILE A 16 8.02 -2.78 6.58
CA ILE A 16 7.12 -3.40 5.59
C ILE A 16 7.85 -4.31 4.59
N ALA A 17 9.17 -4.23 4.56
CA ALA A 17 10.06 -5.11 3.81
C ALA A 17 11.40 -5.18 4.54
N GLY A 18 12.11 -6.30 4.43
CA GLY A 18 13.47 -6.44 4.94
C GLY A 18 14.51 -5.67 4.12
N PRO A 19 15.80 -5.82 4.45
CA PRO A 19 16.90 -5.21 3.70
C PRO A 19 16.82 -5.55 2.20
N GLY A 20 17.11 -4.56 1.34
CA GLY A 20 16.99 -4.73 -0.12
C GLY A 20 15.55 -4.84 -0.65
N GLY A 21 14.53 -4.74 0.21
CA GLY A 21 13.13 -4.93 -0.17
C GLY A 21 12.65 -6.38 -0.06
N ASP A 22 13.36 -7.23 0.68
CA ASP A 22 13.01 -8.64 0.91
C ASP A 22 11.60 -8.79 1.52
N MET A 23 10.75 -9.58 0.86
CA MET A 23 9.40 -9.89 1.32
C MET A 23 9.27 -11.32 1.83
N SER A 24 10.32 -12.15 1.75
CA SER A 24 10.26 -13.57 2.11
C SER A 24 9.81 -13.82 3.56
N TRP A 25 10.17 -12.91 4.48
CA TRP A 25 9.75 -12.94 5.89
C TRP A 25 8.23 -12.98 6.04
N LEU A 26 7.48 -12.36 5.11
CA LEU A 26 6.04 -12.23 5.21
C LEU A 26 5.32 -13.57 5.02
N THR A 27 5.90 -14.52 4.28
CA THR A 27 5.29 -15.85 4.00
C THR A 27 4.89 -16.61 5.26
N GLN A 28 5.63 -16.44 6.36
CA GLN A 28 5.39 -17.10 7.65
C GLN A 28 4.30 -16.41 8.48
N HIS A 29 3.87 -15.21 8.06
CA HIS A 29 3.01 -14.31 8.81
C HIS A 29 1.78 -13.83 8.03
N LEU A 30 1.61 -14.26 6.78
CA LEU A 30 0.37 -14.08 6.04
C LEU A 30 -0.72 -14.88 6.75
N ALA A 31 -1.59 -14.17 7.47
CA ALA A 31 -2.79 -14.78 8.02
C ALA A 31 -3.69 -15.21 6.86
N ILE A 32 -3.97 -16.51 6.77
CA ILE A 32 -4.86 -17.08 5.76
C ILE A 32 -6.31 -16.56 5.95
N ASP A 33 -6.69 -16.22 7.18
CA ASP A 33 -8.01 -15.70 7.54
C ASP A 33 -7.89 -14.37 8.31
N ASN A 34 -7.99 -13.24 7.60
CA ASN A 34 -8.05 -11.92 8.20
C ASN A 34 -9.29 -11.16 7.67
N PRO A 35 -10.41 -11.15 8.44
CA PRO A 35 -11.65 -10.51 8.01
C PRO A 35 -11.53 -9.03 7.66
N THR A 36 -10.58 -8.32 8.28
CA THR A 36 -10.32 -6.91 7.95
C THR A 36 -9.64 -6.79 6.60
N ALA A 37 -8.63 -7.62 6.31
CA ALA A 37 -7.97 -7.65 5.01
C ALA A 37 -8.95 -8.05 3.89
N ASP A 38 -9.83 -9.03 4.13
CA ASP A 38 -10.87 -9.44 3.19
C ASP A 38 -11.86 -8.31 2.89
N ARG A 39 -12.29 -7.58 3.93
CA ARG A 39 -13.17 -6.42 3.76
C ARG A 39 -12.48 -5.30 2.98
N VAL A 40 -11.19 -5.04 3.23
CA VAL A 40 -10.42 -4.07 2.44
C VAL A 40 -10.38 -4.51 0.99
N LEU A 41 -9.94 -5.73 0.70
CA LEU A 41 -9.84 -6.27 -0.66
C LEU A 41 -11.18 -6.14 -1.43
N ALA A 42 -12.30 -6.50 -0.81
CA ALA A 42 -13.62 -6.38 -1.44
C ALA A 42 -13.99 -4.94 -1.84
N ASN A 43 -13.43 -3.95 -1.11
CA ASN A 43 -13.67 -2.53 -1.28
C ASN A 43 -12.51 -1.77 -1.94
N VAL A 44 -11.47 -2.44 -2.45
CA VAL A 44 -10.47 -1.81 -3.32
C VAL A 44 -11.00 -1.73 -4.73
N GLY A 45 -10.96 -0.53 -5.32
CA GLY A 45 -11.31 -0.27 -6.72
C GLY A 45 -10.10 -0.06 -7.61
N ALA A 46 -9.01 0.49 -7.07
CA ALA A 46 -7.74 0.66 -7.75
C ALA A 46 -6.57 0.51 -6.77
N ILE A 47 -5.41 0.09 -7.26
CA ILE A 47 -4.14 0.18 -6.52
C ILE A 47 -3.34 1.37 -7.04
N LEU A 48 -2.74 2.13 -6.14
CA LEU A 48 -1.69 3.10 -6.45
C LEU A 48 -0.38 2.63 -5.83
N ALA A 49 0.66 2.40 -6.64
CA ALA A 49 1.95 1.92 -6.16
C ALA A 49 3.11 2.73 -6.76
N GLY A 50 4.24 2.75 -6.07
CA GLY A 50 5.49 3.27 -6.64
C GLY A 50 6.21 2.21 -7.46
N ASN A 51 7.13 2.62 -8.34
CA ASN A 51 7.89 1.70 -9.19
C ASN A 51 8.62 0.58 -8.40
N ARG A 52 9.15 0.92 -7.22
CA ARG A 52 9.85 -0.04 -6.34
C ARG A 52 8.92 -1.12 -5.78
N THR A 53 7.66 -0.78 -5.53
CA THR A 53 6.67 -1.72 -5.02
C THR A 53 6.10 -2.56 -6.15
N PHE A 54 5.80 -1.94 -7.29
CA PHE A 54 5.25 -2.63 -8.45
C PHE A 54 6.24 -3.65 -9.06
N GLY A 55 7.52 -3.28 -9.21
CA GLY A 55 8.57 -4.17 -9.68
C GLY A 55 9.39 -4.84 -8.57
N GLY A 56 8.93 -4.72 -7.32
CA GLY A 56 9.64 -5.20 -6.13
C GLY A 56 9.52 -6.69 -5.90
N ASP A 57 10.07 -7.16 -4.79
CA ASP A 57 9.92 -8.55 -4.37
C ASP A 57 8.46 -8.88 -4.00
N ASP A 58 8.09 -10.15 -4.17
CA ASP A 58 6.76 -10.68 -3.83
C ASP A 58 6.95 -11.96 -3.02
N PRO A 59 6.36 -12.09 -1.81
CA PRO A 59 6.54 -13.27 -0.97
C PRO A 59 6.07 -14.57 -1.63
N ASN A 60 5.18 -14.48 -2.61
CA ASN A 60 4.55 -15.58 -3.32
C ASN A 60 5.03 -15.68 -4.78
N ARG A 61 6.15 -15.04 -5.14
CA ARG A 61 6.70 -15.05 -6.49
C ARG A 61 6.80 -16.46 -7.06
N GLY A 62 6.27 -16.67 -8.26
CA GLY A 62 6.27 -17.96 -8.94
C GLY A 62 5.21 -18.95 -8.44
N THR A 63 4.23 -18.49 -7.65
CA THR A 63 3.09 -19.28 -7.19
C THR A 63 1.77 -18.69 -7.68
N ASP A 64 0.67 -19.42 -7.52
CA ASP A 64 -0.69 -18.93 -7.88
C ASP A 64 -1.16 -17.74 -7.01
N SER A 65 -0.42 -17.39 -5.96
CA SER A 65 -0.70 -16.26 -5.06
C SER A 65 0.24 -15.07 -5.28
N GLU A 66 0.98 -15.03 -6.40
CA GLU A 66 1.80 -13.88 -6.78
C GLU A 66 0.93 -12.64 -7.07
N GLY A 67 1.33 -11.50 -6.52
CA GLY A 67 0.66 -10.22 -6.70
C GLY A 67 -0.03 -9.69 -5.44
N ALA A 68 -0.60 -8.49 -5.58
CA ALA A 68 -1.24 -7.79 -4.47
C ALA A 68 -2.38 -8.62 -3.83
N PHE A 69 -2.46 -8.55 -2.49
CA PHE A 69 -3.40 -9.33 -1.69
C PHE A 69 -3.27 -10.84 -1.89
N GLY A 70 -2.03 -11.34 -2.06
CA GLY A 70 -1.77 -12.76 -2.30
C GLY A 70 -2.37 -13.23 -3.62
N GLY A 71 -2.20 -12.42 -4.68
CA GLY A 71 -2.73 -12.69 -6.01
C GLY A 71 -4.24 -12.53 -6.17
N ARG A 72 -4.97 -12.15 -5.12
CA ARG A 72 -6.45 -12.07 -5.13
C ARG A 72 -6.99 -10.79 -5.77
N TYR A 73 -6.15 -9.77 -5.97
CA TYR A 73 -6.55 -8.53 -6.61
C TYR A 73 -6.29 -8.58 -8.12
N HIS A 74 -7.32 -8.30 -8.91
CA HIS A 74 -7.27 -8.32 -10.39
C HIS A 74 -7.76 -7.01 -11.03
N GLY A 75 -7.86 -5.93 -10.25
CA GLY A 75 -8.35 -4.63 -10.72
C GLY A 75 -7.26 -3.73 -11.31
N PRO A 76 -7.61 -2.48 -11.67
CA PRO A 76 -6.66 -1.48 -12.17
C PRO A 76 -5.50 -1.20 -11.22
N VAL A 77 -4.32 -1.00 -11.78
CA VAL A 77 -3.12 -0.57 -11.05
C VAL A 77 -2.57 0.70 -11.68
N VAL A 78 -2.34 1.74 -10.87
CA VAL A 78 -1.63 2.95 -11.26
C VAL A 78 -0.25 2.93 -10.63
N VAL A 79 0.79 3.10 -11.46
CA VAL A 79 2.18 3.11 -11.02
C VAL A 79 2.75 4.52 -11.15
N LEU A 80 3.11 5.13 -10.02
CA LEU A 80 3.83 6.40 -9.97
C LEU A 80 5.31 6.16 -10.30
N THR A 81 5.74 6.63 -11.47
CA THR A 81 7.12 6.49 -11.95
C THR A 81 7.48 7.55 -12.98
N HIS A 82 8.70 8.08 -12.90
CA HIS A 82 9.28 8.91 -13.96
C HIS A 82 9.92 8.07 -15.09
N GLN A 83 10.00 6.75 -14.91
CA GLN A 83 10.62 5.81 -15.85
C GLN A 83 9.61 4.70 -16.21
N PRO A 84 8.57 5.01 -17.00
CA PRO A 84 7.65 3.98 -17.46
C PRO A 84 8.36 2.99 -18.40
N PRO A 85 7.89 1.73 -18.47
CA PRO A 85 8.39 0.79 -19.46
C PRO A 85 8.11 1.28 -20.88
N ALA A 86 8.97 0.90 -21.83
CA ALA A 86 8.78 1.24 -23.25
C ALA A 86 7.52 0.59 -23.85
N GLN A 87 7.08 -0.54 -23.31
CA GLN A 87 5.88 -1.23 -23.73
C GLN A 87 4.79 -1.10 -22.66
N PRO A 88 3.53 -0.79 -23.04
CA PRO A 88 2.42 -0.80 -22.11
C PRO A 88 2.22 -2.18 -21.47
N LEU A 89 1.84 -2.21 -20.20
CA LEU A 89 1.43 -3.41 -19.49
C LEU A 89 -0.09 -3.42 -19.35
N ALA A 90 -0.73 -4.52 -19.73
CA ALA A 90 -2.19 -4.64 -19.67
C ALA A 90 -2.68 -4.47 -18.22
N GLY A 91 -3.71 -3.64 -18.02
CA GLY A 91 -4.28 -3.36 -16.69
C GLY A 91 -3.45 -2.43 -15.80
N VAL A 92 -2.34 -1.87 -16.32
CA VAL A 92 -1.45 -0.98 -15.59
C VAL A 92 -1.34 0.36 -16.30
N THR A 93 -1.55 1.44 -15.55
CA THR A 93 -1.39 2.82 -16.00
C THR A 93 -0.17 3.43 -15.33
N PHE A 94 0.72 4.05 -16.10
CA PHE A 94 1.90 4.72 -15.56
C PHE A 94 1.70 6.23 -15.53
N ALA A 95 1.93 6.85 -14.39
CA ALA A 95 1.79 8.29 -14.18
C ALA A 95 3.11 8.89 -13.69
N GLY A 96 3.48 10.05 -14.26
CA GLY A 96 4.75 10.72 -14.01
C GLY A 96 4.75 11.67 -12.81
N ASP A 97 3.59 12.01 -12.25
CA ASP A 97 3.47 12.91 -11.11
C ASP A 97 2.40 12.41 -10.13
N LEU A 98 2.54 12.79 -8.86
CA LEU A 98 1.70 12.31 -7.77
C LEU A 98 0.21 12.65 -7.98
N HIS A 99 -0.10 13.89 -8.34
CA HIS A 99 -1.48 14.35 -8.44
C HIS A 99 -2.21 13.64 -9.59
N SER A 100 -1.56 13.53 -10.76
CA SER A 100 -2.07 12.77 -11.89
C SER A 100 -2.26 11.29 -11.55
N ALA A 101 -1.31 10.68 -10.84
CA ALA A 101 -1.43 9.29 -10.40
C ALA A 101 -2.63 9.08 -9.47
N VAL A 102 -2.85 10.00 -8.53
CA VAL A 102 -3.97 9.97 -7.58
C VAL A 102 -5.29 10.17 -8.30
N GLU A 103 -5.40 11.14 -9.21
CA GLU A 103 -6.64 11.39 -9.96
C GLU A 103 -7.01 10.18 -10.83
N GLN A 104 -6.05 9.62 -11.58
CA GLN A 104 -6.28 8.43 -12.39
C GLN A 104 -6.67 7.21 -11.53
N ALA A 105 -6.04 7.03 -10.37
CA ALA A 105 -6.40 5.96 -9.46
C ALA A 105 -7.81 6.15 -8.88
N LYS A 106 -8.19 7.39 -8.52
CA LYS A 106 -9.53 7.70 -8.03
C LYS A 106 -10.60 7.49 -9.08
N GLU A 107 -10.34 7.89 -10.33
CA GLU A 107 -11.23 7.64 -11.45
C GLU A 107 -11.44 6.13 -11.66
N ALA A 108 -10.36 5.36 -11.68
CA ALA A 108 -10.42 3.91 -11.80
C ALA A 108 -11.12 3.22 -10.62
N ALA A 109 -10.98 3.76 -9.40
CA ALA A 109 -11.61 3.21 -8.20
C ALA A 109 -13.11 3.53 -8.08
N GLY A 110 -13.58 4.62 -8.69
CA GLY A 110 -14.97 5.07 -8.56
C GLY A 110 -15.34 5.44 -7.11
N ASP A 111 -16.27 4.69 -6.52
CA ASP A 111 -16.72 4.87 -5.13
C ASP A 111 -15.98 3.98 -4.12
N LYS A 112 -15.08 3.11 -4.60
CA LYS A 112 -14.25 2.23 -3.78
C LYS A 112 -12.95 2.91 -3.35
N TYR A 113 -12.14 2.23 -2.54
CA TYR A 113 -10.82 2.72 -2.13
C TYR A 113 -9.83 2.71 -3.30
N VAL A 114 -8.97 3.74 -3.32
CA VAL A 114 -7.63 3.63 -3.89
C VAL A 114 -6.73 3.08 -2.78
N ASN A 115 -6.22 1.87 -2.96
CA ASN A 115 -5.29 1.28 -2.01
C ASN A 115 -3.85 1.65 -2.39
N VAL A 116 -3.20 2.44 -1.55
CA VAL A 116 -1.82 2.87 -1.71
C VAL A 116 -0.89 1.79 -1.18
N LEU A 117 0.01 1.30 -2.03
CA LEU A 117 1.06 0.34 -1.68
C LEU A 117 2.44 1.00 -1.76
N GLY A 118 3.25 0.75 -0.74
CA GLY A 118 4.62 1.28 -0.62
C GLY A 118 4.71 2.56 0.22
N ALA A 119 5.66 2.56 1.16
CA ALA A 119 5.84 3.64 2.14
C ALA A 119 6.17 4.99 1.49
N ASP A 120 6.93 5.00 0.39
CA ASP A 120 7.33 6.28 -0.23
C ASP A 120 6.14 7.01 -0.87
N VAL A 121 5.26 6.29 -1.59
CA VAL A 121 4.04 6.89 -2.16
C VAL A 121 3.08 7.31 -1.07
N ALA A 122 2.90 6.49 -0.03
CA ALA A 122 2.07 6.85 1.12
C ALA A 122 2.56 8.14 1.82
N LYS A 123 3.88 8.29 2.03
CA LYS A 123 4.51 9.50 2.57
C LYS A 123 4.28 10.71 1.66
N GLN A 124 4.42 10.56 0.35
CA GLN A 124 4.14 11.64 -0.60
C GLN A 124 2.67 12.09 -0.53
N CYS A 125 1.73 11.13 -0.49
CA CYS A 125 0.30 11.44 -0.30
C CYS A 125 0.03 12.15 1.03
N LEU A 126 0.66 11.73 2.12
CA LEU A 126 0.53 12.39 3.43
C LEU A 126 1.00 13.84 3.39
N ARG A 127 2.20 14.09 2.85
CA ARG A 127 2.75 15.46 2.71
C ARG A 127 1.89 16.36 1.83
N ALA A 128 1.22 15.80 0.83
CA ALA A 128 0.31 16.52 -0.04
C ALA A 128 -1.11 16.68 0.54
N GLY A 129 -1.40 16.13 1.72
CA GLY A 129 -2.74 16.14 2.32
C GLY A 129 -3.76 15.30 1.54
N LEU A 130 -3.31 14.30 0.78
CA LEU A 130 -4.13 13.46 -0.10
C LEU A 130 -4.53 12.12 0.53
N LEU A 131 -3.83 11.67 1.57
CA LEU A 131 -4.08 10.37 2.20
C LEU A 131 -5.21 10.50 3.25
N ASP A 132 -6.26 9.68 3.13
CA ASP A 132 -7.42 9.73 4.01
C ASP A 132 -7.28 8.80 5.22
N GLU A 133 -6.79 7.58 4.99
CA GLU A 133 -6.78 6.50 5.98
C GLU A 133 -5.48 5.69 5.94
N ILE A 134 -5.09 5.15 7.10
CA ILE A 134 -3.94 4.25 7.27
C ILE A 134 -4.43 3.00 7.99
N LEU A 135 -4.08 1.82 7.47
CA LEU A 135 -4.35 0.52 8.06
C LEU A 135 -3.07 -0.32 8.11
N ILE A 136 -2.60 -0.64 9.30
CA ILE A 136 -1.41 -1.47 9.49
C ILE A 136 -1.78 -2.80 10.15
N PHE A 137 -1.27 -3.91 9.60
CA PHE A 137 -1.30 -5.21 10.25
C PHE A 137 0.09 -5.50 10.81
N PHE A 138 0.20 -5.72 12.12
CA PHE A 138 1.48 -6.07 12.74
C PHE A 138 1.68 -7.58 12.78
N ALA A 139 2.76 -8.05 12.15
CA ALA A 139 3.25 -9.40 12.28
C ALA A 139 4.11 -9.54 13.56
N PRO A 140 4.07 -10.70 14.24
CA PRO A 140 4.79 -10.92 15.50
C PRO A 140 6.29 -11.21 15.27
N VAL A 141 6.98 -10.30 14.58
CA VAL A 141 8.41 -10.42 14.24
C VAL A 141 9.08 -9.05 14.36
N LEU A 142 10.37 -9.05 14.70
CA LEU A 142 11.24 -7.87 14.65
C LEU A 142 12.26 -8.10 13.54
N LEU A 143 12.27 -7.27 12.50
CA LEU A 143 13.19 -7.42 11.36
C LEU A 143 14.54 -6.75 11.60
N GLY A 144 14.58 -5.72 12.46
CA GLY A 144 15.78 -4.96 12.81
C GLY A 144 16.24 -3.95 11.76
N ASP A 145 15.96 -4.20 10.47
CA ASP A 145 16.31 -3.30 9.37
C ASP A 145 15.43 -3.53 8.12
N GLY A 146 15.44 -2.60 7.17
CA GLY A 146 14.71 -2.67 5.92
C GLY A 146 13.93 -1.40 5.58
N VAL A 147 12.80 -1.56 4.91
CA VAL A 147 11.92 -0.45 4.52
C VAL A 147 10.92 -0.17 5.64
N ARG A 148 11.05 0.97 6.33
CA ARG A 148 10.10 1.40 7.36
C ARG A 148 8.72 1.72 6.75
N MET A 149 7.64 1.43 7.48
CA MET A 149 6.27 1.76 7.09
C MET A 149 6.05 3.28 6.93
N PHE A 150 6.81 4.06 7.70
CA PHE A 150 6.86 5.51 7.61
C PHE A 150 8.25 5.97 8.02
N ASP A 151 8.92 6.70 7.13
CA ASP A 151 10.23 7.30 7.38
C ASP A 151 10.22 8.70 6.75
N ASP A 152 10.04 9.70 7.61
CA ASP A 152 9.96 11.10 7.20
C ASP A 152 10.79 12.04 8.10
N PRO A 153 12.13 11.90 8.07
CA PRO A 153 13.00 12.72 8.92
C PRO A 153 12.83 14.21 8.60
N GLY A 154 12.55 15.00 9.64
CA GLY A 154 12.27 16.43 9.51
C GLY A 154 10.89 16.79 8.99
N GLY A 155 9.99 15.80 8.82
CA GLY A 155 8.57 16.03 8.54
C GLY A 155 7.78 16.47 9.77
N ASP A 156 6.54 16.92 9.52
CA ASP A 156 5.60 17.30 10.57
C ASP A 156 4.96 16.09 11.24
N GLN A 157 4.43 16.29 12.45
CA GLN A 157 3.63 15.29 13.12
C GLN A 157 2.32 15.03 12.35
N VAL A 158 2.13 13.79 11.89
CA VAL A 158 0.85 13.34 11.33
C VAL A 158 -0.11 12.97 12.46
N ARG A 159 -1.26 13.64 12.54
CA ARG A 159 -2.30 13.31 13.52
C ARG A 159 -3.23 12.24 12.97
N LEU A 160 -3.50 11.23 13.79
CA LEU A 160 -4.34 10.10 13.45
C LEU A 160 -5.46 9.95 14.48
N ALA A 161 -6.65 9.59 14.03
CA ALA A 161 -7.75 9.21 14.90
C ALA A 161 -8.23 7.79 14.57
N PRO A 162 -8.47 6.93 15.57
CA PRO A 162 -8.95 5.58 15.32
C PRO A 162 -10.32 5.62 14.64
N ILE A 163 -10.57 4.68 13.74
CA ILE A 163 -11.91 4.51 13.17
C ILE A 163 -12.79 3.79 14.20
N PRO A 164 -13.95 4.35 14.58
CA PRO A 164 -14.83 3.73 15.57
C PRO A 164 -15.28 2.32 15.16
N GLY A 165 -15.15 1.36 16.08
CA GLY A 165 -15.55 -0.02 15.86
C GLY A 165 -14.49 -0.90 15.19
N GLU A 166 -13.37 -0.33 14.74
CA GLU A 166 -12.24 -1.10 14.22
C GLU A 166 -11.34 -1.58 15.36
N THR A 167 -10.97 -2.86 15.33
CA THR A 167 -9.99 -3.44 16.27
C THR A 167 -8.58 -3.52 15.69
N ALA A 168 -8.45 -3.42 14.37
CA ALA A 168 -7.16 -3.31 13.69
C ALA A 168 -6.57 -1.90 13.88
N HIS A 169 -5.28 -1.74 13.58
CA HIS A 169 -4.62 -0.44 13.57
C HIS A 169 -5.06 0.37 12.34
N TRP A 170 -6.34 0.78 12.34
CA TRP A 170 -7.00 1.55 11.30
C TRP A 170 -7.33 2.94 11.82
N TYR A 171 -6.77 3.94 11.14
CA TYR A 171 -6.90 5.33 11.51
C TYR A 171 -7.30 6.18 10.31
N ARG A 172 -8.04 7.25 10.58
CA ARG A 172 -8.19 8.38 9.66
C ARG A 172 -7.07 9.39 9.90
N VAL A 173 -6.59 10.02 8.83
CA VAL A 173 -5.67 11.16 8.90
C VAL A 173 -6.47 12.40 9.31
N VAL A 174 -5.95 13.17 10.26
CA VAL A 174 -6.59 14.37 10.80
C VAL A 174 -5.77 15.59 10.41
N ALA A 175 -6.33 16.41 9.52
CA ALA A 175 -5.79 17.74 9.19
C ALA A 175 -5.71 18.64 10.43
#